data_AF-A0A940YQY8-F1
#
_entry.id   AF-A0A940YQY8-F1
#
_cell.length_a   1.000
_cell.length_b   1.000
_cell.length_c   1.000
_cell.angle_alpha   90.00
_cell.angle_beta   90.00
_cell.angle_gamma   90.00
#
_symmetry.space_group_name_H-M   'P 1'
#
loop_
_entity.id
_entity.type
_entity.pdbx_description
1 polymer ?
#
loop_
_entity_poly.entity_id
_entity_poly.type
_entity_poly.pdbx_seq_one_letter_code
_entity_poly.pdbx_strand_id
1 'polypeptide(L)'
;MVLKTFGWSFAVTALGLVAALLFGGWTAFGIVAILSILEISLSFDNAVVNAGILKKMNAFWQKIFLTIGILIAVFGMRLVFPVVIVAVSASMGPIEAVDLALTDKDRYQELVTDAHPSIAAFGGMFLLMIFLDFIFEDRDIKWLHWIERPLAKLGKVDMLSVCIALVVLLISSLTFAANAHQHGGTHVDKAETVLLSGIAGLITYMIVGGLSGYFEDKLEEEEEREHEEEEQAKRAGKQKPAILLAGKAAFFMFLYLEVLDASFSFDGVIGAFAITNDIVLMALGLGIGAMYVRSLTVYLVRQGTLDDYVYLEHGAHYAIGALAMILLVTIQYEIHEVITGLVGVVLIAASFWSSVRRNRALAAAEGPAGSSDEKAEVSSGV
;
A
#
# COMPACT_ATOMS: atom_id res chain seq x y z
N MET A 1 -2.32 6.53 24.25
CA MET A 1 -2.75 5.88 22.98
C MET A 1 -1.56 5.58 22.08
N VAL A 2 -0.70 6.57 21.80
CA VAL A 2 0.56 6.39 21.03
C VAL A 2 1.41 5.22 21.53
N LEU A 3 1.70 5.12 22.83
CA LEU A 3 2.47 4.01 23.42
C LEU A 3 1.79 2.63 23.27
N LYS A 4 0.45 2.56 23.17
CA LYS A 4 -0.26 1.29 22.97
C LYS A 4 -0.19 0.82 21.51
N THR A 5 -0.08 1.74 20.55
CA THR A 5 0.02 1.42 19.12
C THR A 5 1.48 1.23 18.69
N PHE A 6 2.38 2.13 19.08
CA PHE A 6 3.78 2.13 18.66
C PHE A 6 4.75 1.48 19.67
N GLY A 7 4.26 0.97 20.80
CA GLY A 7 5.12 0.40 21.85
C GLY A 7 6.00 -0.74 21.34
N TRP A 8 5.43 -1.63 20.51
CA TRP A 8 6.19 -2.69 19.86
C TRP A 8 7.17 -2.15 18.81
N SER A 9 6.78 -1.15 18.01
CA SER A 9 7.68 -0.51 17.05
C SER A 9 8.90 0.08 17.75
N PHE A 10 8.72 0.81 18.86
CA PHE A 10 9.84 1.36 19.64
C PHE A 10 10.76 0.27 20.21
N ALA A 11 10.18 -0.84 20.70
CA ALA A 11 10.97 -1.96 21.20
C ALA A 11 11.79 -2.61 20.07
N VAL A 12 11.18 -2.84 18.89
CA VAL A 12 11.87 -3.39 17.72
C VAL A 12 12.94 -2.43 17.23
N THR A 13 12.71 -1.12 17.21
CA THR A 13 13.72 -0.11 16.86
C THR A 13 14.92 -0.17 17.81
N ALA A 14 14.66 -0.17 19.13
CA ALA A 14 15.74 -0.23 20.10
C ALA A 14 16.55 -1.52 19.97
N LEU A 15 15.88 -2.68 19.85
CA LEU A 15 16.54 -3.97 19.67
C LEU A 15 17.31 -4.05 18.35
N GLY A 16 16.71 -3.58 17.25
CA GLY A 16 17.34 -3.60 15.92
C GLY A 16 18.54 -2.67 15.82
N LEU A 17 18.47 -1.47 16.39
CA LEU A 17 19.60 -0.55 16.45
C LEU A 17 20.74 -1.06 17.35
N VAL A 18 20.42 -1.67 18.49
CA VAL A 18 21.41 -2.33 19.34
C VAL A 18 22.03 -3.53 18.62
N ALA A 19 21.24 -4.35 17.93
CA ALA A 19 21.74 -5.45 17.13
C ALA A 19 22.68 -4.95 16.02
N ALA A 20 22.32 -3.86 15.33
CA ALA A 20 23.18 -3.23 14.32
C ALA A 20 24.50 -2.74 14.93
N LEU A 21 24.46 -2.09 16.09
CA LEU A 21 25.63 -1.63 16.82
C LEU A 21 26.56 -2.80 17.21
N LEU A 22 25.99 -3.92 17.65
CA LEU A 22 26.75 -5.13 18.00
C LEU A 22 27.31 -5.85 16.77
N PHE A 23 26.60 -5.80 15.64
CA PHE A 23 26.98 -6.47 14.40
C PHE A 23 28.09 -5.74 13.65
N GLY A 24 27.99 -4.41 13.50
CA GLY A 24 28.91 -3.62 12.67
C GLY A 24 29.27 -2.26 13.24
N GLY A 25 29.10 -2.05 14.54
CA GLY A 25 29.47 -0.81 15.22
C GLY A 25 28.60 0.38 14.83
N TRP A 26 29.13 1.59 15.04
CA TRP A 26 28.40 2.84 14.80
C TRP A 26 28.02 3.06 13.34
N THR A 27 28.78 2.49 12.40
CA THR A 27 28.47 2.54 10.97
C THR A 27 27.19 1.77 10.67
N ALA A 28 27.08 0.52 11.13
CA ALA A 28 25.88 -0.30 10.97
C ALA A 28 24.66 0.33 11.68
N PHE A 29 24.86 0.90 12.87
CA PHE A 29 23.83 1.68 13.57
C PHE A 29 23.30 2.82 12.69
N GLY A 30 24.20 3.61 12.10
CA GLY A 30 23.84 4.73 11.23
C GLY A 30 23.09 4.28 9.98
N ILE A 31 23.57 3.21 9.31
CA ILE A 31 22.91 2.63 8.14
C ILE A 31 21.49 2.16 8.47
N VAL A 32 21.32 1.37 9.53
CA VAL A 32 20.00 0.87 9.94
C VAL A 32 19.07 2.03 10.30
N ALA A 33 19.55 3.06 11.00
CA ALA A 33 18.75 4.23 11.31
C ALA A 33 18.28 5.00 10.05
N ILE A 34 19.18 5.21 9.08
CA ILE A 34 18.84 5.87 7.82
C ILE A 34 17.83 5.04 7.03
N LEU A 35 18.05 3.73 6.90
CA LEU A 35 17.14 2.82 6.21
C LEU A 35 15.76 2.79 6.86
N SER A 36 15.68 2.81 8.20
CA SER A 36 14.41 2.90 8.91
C SER A 36 13.67 4.20 8.61
N ILE A 37 14.37 5.34 8.58
CA ILE A 37 13.76 6.64 8.25
C ILE A 37 13.31 6.67 6.79
N LEU A 38 14.13 6.15 5.89
CA LEU A 38 13.84 6.06 4.46
C LEU A 38 12.56 5.25 4.24
N GLU A 39 12.50 4.03 4.77
CA GLU A 39 11.33 3.16 4.65
C GLU A 39 10.05 3.80 5.24
N ILE A 40 10.13 4.43 6.41
CA ILE A 40 8.95 5.11 7.00
C ILE A 40 8.46 6.25 6.10
N SER A 41 9.38 6.96 5.47
CA SER A 41 9.09 8.12 4.64
C SER A 41 8.50 7.70 3.29
N LEU A 42 9.12 6.70 2.64
CA LEU A 42 8.69 6.17 1.35
C LEU A 42 7.37 5.39 1.44
N SER A 43 7.10 4.76 2.59
CA SER A 43 5.93 3.90 2.76
C SER A 43 4.78 4.55 3.54
N PHE A 44 4.77 5.88 3.68
CA PHE A 44 3.73 6.57 4.43
C PHE A 44 2.38 6.57 3.72
N ASP A 45 2.36 6.86 2.42
CA ASP A 45 1.18 6.74 1.55
C ASP A 45 0.64 5.30 1.56
N ASN A 46 1.51 4.30 1.51
CA ASN A 46 1.12 2.88 1.64
C ASN A 46 0.34 2.63 2.93
N ALA A 47 0.78 3.23 4.04
CA ALA A 47 0.06 3.11 5.31
C ALA A 47 -1.37 3.68 5.25
N VAL A 48 -1.57 4.77 4.49
CA VAL A 48 -2.88 5.42 4.29
C VAL A 48 -3.79 4.56 3.42
N VAL A 49 -3.28 4.02 2.32
CA VAL A 49 -4.04 3.12 1.42
C VAL A 49 -4.47 1.88 2.17
N ASN A 50 -3.54 1.24 2.88
CA ASN A 50 -3.84 0.07 3.69
C ASN A 50 -4.88 0.36 4.76
N ALA A 51 -4.88 1.56 5.34
CA ALA A 51 -5.86 1.94 6.35
C ALA A 51 -7.26 2.05 5.74
N GLY A 52 -7.37 2.54 4.49
CA GLY A 52 -8.62 2.61 3.74
C GLY A 52 -9.24 1.25 3.43
N ILE A 53 -8.44 0.20 3.27
CA ILE A 53 -8.93 -1.17 3.08
C ILE A 53 -9.17 -1.84 4.43
N LEU A 54 -8.23 -1.72 5.37
CA LEU A 54 -8.29 -2.33 6.70
C LEU A 54 -9.49 -1.85 7.52
N LYS A 55 -9.93 -0.59 7.34
CA LYS A 55 -11.15 -0.06 8.00
C LYS A 55 -12.43 -0.82 7.63
N LYS A 56 -12.46 -1.46 6.45
CA LYS A 56 -13.60 -2.27 5.99
C LYS A 56 -13.63 -3.66 6.65
N MET A 57 -12.54 -4.07 7.31
CA MET A 57 -12.41 -5.42 7.87
C MET A 57 -12.80 -5.49 9.35
N ASN A 58 -13.28 -6.65 9.78
CA ASN A 58 -13.60 -6.88 11.20
C ASN A 58 -12.36 -6.95 12.10
N ALA A 59 -12.56 -6.87 13.42
CA ALA A 59 -11.47 -6.84 14.40
C ALA A 59 -10.56 -8.09 14.36
N PHE A 60 -11.06 -9.24 13.92
CA PHE A 60 -10.28 -10.46 13.77
C PHE A 60 -9.26 -10.32 12.63
N TRP A 61 -9.70 -9.86 11.46
CA TRP A 61 -8.82 -9.63 10.31
C TRP A 61 -7.85 -8.48 10.53
N GLN A 62 -8.28 -7.41 11.23
CA GLN A 62 -7.36 -6.37 11.68
C GLN A 62 -6.24 -6.92 12.58
N LYS A 63 -6.55 -7.93 13.42
CA LYS A 63 -5.55 -8.61 14.24
C LYS A 63 -4.62 -9.51 13.42
N ILE A 64 -5.13 -10.23 12.42
CA ILE A 64 -4.31 -11.04 11.50
C ILE A 64 -3.33 -10.16 10.72
N PHE A 65 -3.81 -9.03 10.18
CA PHE A 65 -3.00 -8.04 9.51
C PHE A 65 -1.83 -7.56 10.40
N LEU A 66 -2.11 -7.34 11.69
CA LEU A 66 -1.12 -6.95 12.69
C LEU A 66 -0.18 -8.07 13.14
N THR A 67 -0.48 -9.34 12.90
CA THR A 67 0.36 -10.46 13.36
C THR A 67 1.02 -11.16 12.20
N ILE A 68 0.22 -11.83 11.37
CA ILE A 68 0.68 -12.59 10.20
C ILE A 68 1.09 -11.63 9.09
N GLY A 69 0.32 -10.57 8.85
CA GLY A 69 0.66 -9.57 7.83
C GLY A 69 2.01 -8.92 8.11
N ILE A 70 2.33 -8.59 9.37
CA ILE A 70 3.66 -8.09 9.73
C ILE A 70 4.77 -9.10 9.37
N LEU A 71 4.55 -10.38 9.68
CA LEU A 71 5.53 -11.41 9.36
C LEU A 71 5.73 -11.54 7.85
N ILE A 72 4.66 -11.50 7.06
CA ILE A 72 4.72 -11.55 5.60
C ILE A 72 5.41 -10.30 5.05
N ALA A 73 5.03 -9.10 5.49
CA ALA A 73 5.62 -7.85 5.00
C ALA A 73 7.12 -7.72 5.36
N VAL A 74 7.51 -8.09 6.57
CA VAL A 74 8.90 -7.97 7.02
C VAL A 74 9.76 -9.12 6.51
N PHE A 75 9.37 -10.37 6.74
CA PHE A 75 10.20 -11.52 6.36
C PHE A 75 9.90 -11.99 4.95
N GLY A 76 8.62 -12.11 4.58
CA GLY A 76 8.22 -12.54 3.24
C GLY A 76 8.73 -11.57 2.18
N MET A 77 8.34 -10.31 2.26
CA MET A 77 8.58 -9.37 1.16
C MET A 77 9.98 -8.75 1.12
N ARG A 78 10.65 -8.61 2.26
CA ARG A 78 11.98 -7.96 2.30
C ARG A 78 13.16 -8.93 2.38
N LEU A 79 12.94 -10.16 2.86
CA LEU A 79 14.00 -11.18 2.94
C LEU A 79 13.79 -12.31 1.93
N VAL A 80 12.61 -12.94 1.94
CA VAL A 80 12.35 -14.13 1.11
C VAL A 80 12.14 -13.75 -0.36
N PHE A 81 11.37 -12.70 -0.63
CA PHE A 81 10.98 -12.33 -1.99
C PHE A 81 12.17 -11.92 -2.88
N PRO A 82 13.14 -11.09 -2.44
CA PRO A 82 14.33 -10.80 -3.23
C PRO A 82 15.13 -12.08 -3.58
N VAL A 83 15.25 -13.00 -2.63
CA VAL A 83 15.93 -14.30 -2.85
C VAL A 83 15.18 -15.15 -3.87
N VAL A 84 13.84 -15.24 -3.77
CA VAL A 84 13.02 -15.98 -4.73
C VAL A 84 13.15 -15.40 -6.13
N ILE A 85 13.15 -14.07 -6.25
CA ILE A 85 13.33 -13.39 -7.52
C ILE A 85 14.68 -13.70 -8.13
N VAL A 86 15.77 -13.58 -7.36
CA VAL A 86 17.12 -13.90 -7.85
C VAL A 86 17.20 -15.37 -8.27
N ALA A 87 16.61 -16.28 -7.50
CA ALA A 87 16.56 -17.69 -7.86
C ALA A 87 15.88 -17.93 -9.22
N VAL A 88 14.77 -17.25 -9.48
CA VAL A 88 14.04 -17.37 -10.75
C VAL A 88 14.74 -16.64 -11.90
N SER A 89 15.17 -15.39 -11.70
CA SER A 89 15.76 -14.54 -12.74
C SER A 89 17.14 -15.03 -13.17
N ALA A 90 17.96 -15.49 -12.22
CA ALA A 90 19.28 -16.04 -12.48
C ALA A 90 19.27 -17.56 -12.74
N SER A 91 18.09 -18.19 -12.74
CA SER A 91 17.92 -19.64 -12.94
C SER A 91 18.80 -20.48 -12.01
N MET A 92 18.89 -20.07 -10.74
CA MET A 92 19.73 -20.70 -9.72
C MET A 92 18.87 -21.32 -8.61
N GLY A 93 19.43 -22.26 -7.84
CA GLY A 93 18.71 -22.91 -6.76
C GLY A 93 18.36 -21.92 -5.62
N PRO A 94 17.22 -22.06 -4.92
CA PRO A 94 16.88 -21.16 -3.81
C PRO A 94 17.93 -21.13 -2.70
N ILE A 95 18.55 -22.27 -2.40
CA ILE A 95 19.63 -22.38 -1.40
C ILE A 95 20.88 -21.65 -1.89
N GLU A 96 21.18 -21.75 -3.17
CA GLU A 96 22.32 -21.07 -3.80
C GLU A 96 22.12 -19.56 -3.80
N ALA A 97 20.89 -19.08 -4.03
CA ALA A 97 20.56 -17.66 -3.94
C ALA A 97 20.72 -17.11 -2.51
N VAL A 98 20.39 -17.90 -1.48
CA VAL A 98 20.66 -17.55 -0.07
C VAL A 98 22.15 -17.53 0.23
N ASP A 99 22.90 -18.52 -0.26
CA ASP A 99 24.34 -18.59 -0.07
C ASP A 99 25.04 -17.38 -0.74
N LEU A 100 24.65 -17.06 -1.97
CA LEU A 100 25.12 -15.88 -2.69
C LEU A 100 24.83 -14.58 -1.92
N ALA A 101 23.59 -14.43 -1.44
CA ALA A 101 23.17 -13.30 -0.61
C ALA A 101 24.07 -13.06 0.62
N LEU A 102 24.63 -14.13 1.21
CA LEU A 102 25.47 -14.05 2.40
C LEU A 102 26.98 -13.95 2.09
N THR A 103 27.41 -14.55 0.98
CA THR A 103 28.84 -14.71 0.65
C THR A 103 29.35 -13.68 -0.35
N ASP A 104 28.53 -13.27 -1.32
CA ASP A 104 28.88 -12.32 -2.38
C ASP A 104 27.76 -11.29 -2.58
N LYS A 105 27.80 -10.27 -1.71
CA LYS A 105 26.78 -9.22 -1.63
C LYS A 105 26.71 -8.36 -2.87
N ASP A 106 27.85 -8.11 -3.53
CA ASP A 106 27.92 -7.28 -4.73
C ASP A 106 27.29 -8.02 -5.91
N ARG A 107 27.64 -9.30 -6.09
CA ARG A 107 27.00 -10.13 -7.12
C ARG A 107 25.51 -10.31 -6.87
N TYR A 108 25.10 -10.44 -5.61
CA TYR A 108 23.68 -10.52 -5.27
C TYR A 108 22.95 -9.22 -5.64
N GLN A 109 23.51 -8.05 -5.30
CA GLN A 109 22.97 -6.75 -5.70
C GLN A 109 22.82 -6.66 -7.22
N GLU A 110 23.84 -7.04 -7.99
CA GLU A 110 23.79 -7.05 -9.46
C GLU A 110 22.57 -7.83 -9.97
N LEU A 111 22.34 -9.04 -9.45
CA LEU A 111 21.23 -9.89 -9.88
C LEU A 111 19.86 -9.33 -9.48
N VAL A 112 19.76 -8.67 -8.32
CA VAL A 112 18.52 -7.99 -7.91
C VAL A 112 18.26 -6.78 -8.80
N THR A 113 19.28 -5.96 -9.07
CA THR A 113 19.17 -4.81 -9.98
C THR A 113 18.83 -5.26 -11.40
N ASP A 114 19.39 -6.36 -11.90
CA ASP A 114 19.06 -6.91 -13.22
C ASP A 114 17.62 -7.47 -13.30
N ALA A 115 17.04 -7.86 -12.17
CA ALA A 115 15.65 -8.25 -12.08
C ALA A 115 14.69 -7.04 -11.99
N HIS A 116 15.19 -5.83 -11.71
CA HIS A 116 14.38 -4.62 -11.51
C HIS A 116 13.36 -4.38 -12.64
N PRO A 117 13.68 -4.46 -13.96
CA PRO A 117 12.70 -4.25 -15.02
C PRO A 117 11.46 -5.15 -14.92
N SER A 118 11.66 -6.42 -14.55
CA SER A 118 10.55 -7.38 -14.41
C SER A 118 9.62 -6.99 -13.25
N ILE A 119 10.19 -6.48 -12.16
CA ILE A 119 9.45 -6.22 -10.93
C ILE A 119 8.77 -4.87 -11.01
N ALA A 120 9.47 -3.88 -11.54
CA ALA A 120 8.92 -2.57 -11.86
C ALA A 120 7.72 -2.68 -12.82
N ALA A 121 7.80 -3.55 -13.83
CA ALA A 121 6.67 -3.82 -14.72
C ALA A 121 5.52 -4.53 -14.00
N PHE A 122 5.81 -5.59 -13.23
CA PHE A 122 4.79 -6.32 -12.48
C PHE A 122 4.05 -5.42 -11.47
N GLY A 123 4.81 -4.78 -10.57
CA GLY A 123 4.28 -3.91 -9.53
C GLY A 123 3.68 -2.64 -10.10
N GLY A 124 4.36 -1.99 -11.05
CA GLY A 124 3.87 -0.78 -11.71
C GLY A 124 2.53 -1.00 -12.40
N MET A 125 2.34 -2.13 -13.10
CA MET A 125 1.06 -2.45 -13.73
C MET A 125 -0.04 -2.79 -12.71
N PHE A 126 0.30 -3.49 -11.63
CA PHE A 126 -0.64 -3.78 -10.54
C PHE A 126 -1.13 -2.50 -9.86
N LEU A 127 -0.19 -1.61 -9.50
CA LEU A 127 -0.48 -0.32 -8.88
C LEU A 127 -1.22 0.63 -9.83
N LEU A 128 -0.89 0.61 -11.11
CA LEU A 128 -1.59 1.39 -12.13
C LEU A 128 -3.07 0.98 -12.20
N MET A 129 -3.38 -0.31 -12.11
CA MET A 129 -4.77 -0.77 -12.08
C MET A 129 -5.52 -0.25 -10.85
N ILE A 130 -4.91 -0.30 -9.66
CA ILE A 130 -5.50 0.29 -8.44
C ILE A 130 -5.82 1.77 -8.67
N PHE A 131 -4.90 2.51 -9.26
CA PHE A 131 -5.09 3.93 -9.53
C PHE A 131 -6.17 4.19 -10.59
N LEU A 132 -6.22 3.40 -11.67
CA LEU A 132 -7.20 3.56 -12.75
C LEU A 132 -8.62 3.22 -12.28
N ASP A 133 -8.77 2.16 -11.50
CA ASP A 133 -10.08 1.80 -10.94
C ASP A 133 -10.55 2.87 -9.95
N PHE A 134 -9.64 3.41 -9.14
CA PHE A 134 -9.93 4.59 -8.35
C PHE A 134 -10.30 5.81 -9.22
N ILE A 135 -9.53 6.18 -10.24
CA ILE A 135 -9.78 7.45 -10.95
C ILE A 135 -11.09 7.43 -11.76
N PHE A 136 -11.57 6.24 -12.14
CA PHE A 136 -12.78 6.04 -12.92
C PHE A 136 -14.04 5.77 -12.09
N GLU A 137 -13.91 5.45 -10.82
CA GLU A 137 -15.05 5.29 -9.92
C GLU A 137 -15.78 6.64 -9.66
N ASP A 138 -17.11 6.63 -9.75
CA ASP A 138 -17.93 7.81 -9.46
C ASP A 138 -18.20 7.97 -7.96
N ARG A 139 -17.29 8.66 -7.27
CA ARG A 139 -17.40 8.95 -5.83
C ARG A 139 -18.17 10.23 -5.53
N ASP A 140 -18.85 10.28 -4.38
CA ASP A 140 -19.54 11.47 -3.89
C ASP A 140 -18.58 12.64 -3.63
N ILE A 141 -17.41 12.32 -3.07
CA ILE A 141 -16.40 13.29 -2.71
C ILE A 141 -15.30 13.20 -3.76
N LYS A 142 -14.90 14.34 -4.30
CA LYS A 142 -13.86 14.47 -5.33
C LYS A 142 -12.86 15.53 -4.88
N TRP A 143 -11.57 15.20 -4.86
CA TRP A 143 -10.53 16.14 -4.41
C TRP A 143 -10.14 17.08 -5.55
N LEU A 144 -9.74 16.53 -6.70
CA LEU A 144 -9.40 17.28 -7.90
C LEU A 144 -10.58 17.28 -8.86
N HIS A 145 -11.61 18.05 -8.53
CA HIS A 145 -12.92 18.01 -9.21
C HIS A 145 -12.88 18.18 -10.74
N TRP A 146 -11.89 18.92 -11.24
CA TRP A 146 -11.69 19.19 -12.67
C TRP A 146 -11.08 17.98 -13.41
N ILE A 147 -10.35 17.11 -12.71
CA ILE A 147 -9.79 15.85 -13.23
C ILE A 147 -10.76 14.70 -12.96
N GLU A 148 -11.27 14.56 -11.73
CA GLU A 148 -12.05 13.39 -11.32
C GLU A 148 -13.44 13.33 -11.97
N ARG A 149 -14.13 14.47 -12.19
CA ARG A 149 -15.45 14.48 -12.84
C ARG A 149 -15.44 13.96 -14.29
N PRO A 150 -14.56 14.41 -15.20
CA PRO A 150 -14.53 13.88 -16.55
C PRO A 150 -14.07 12.42 -16.58
N LEU A 151 -13.10 12.04 -15.73
CA LEU A 151 -12.61 10.66 -15.68
C LEU A 151 -13.67 9.69 -15.13
N ALA A 152 -14.41 10.05 -14.08
CA ALA A 152 -15.53 9.23 -13.59
C ALA A 152 -16.62 8.97 -14.65
N LYS A 153 -16.82 9.90 -15.59
CA LYS A 153 -17.74 9.67 -16.73
C LYS A 153 -17.20 8.64 -17.72
N LEU A 154 -15.88 8.57 -17.89
CA LEU A 154 -15.23 7.57 -18.74
C LEU A 154 -15.27 6.18 -18.11
N GLY A 155 -15.33 6.09 -16.78
CA GLY A 155 -15.50 4.84 -16.04
C GLY A 155 -16.78 4.06 -16.34
N LYS A 156 -17.74 4.65 -17.06
CA LYS A 156 -18.93 3.95 -17.56
C LYS A 156 -18.63 2.98 -18.71
N VAL A 157 -17.42 3.02 -19.25
CA VAL A 157 -16.97 2.10 -20.30
C VAL A 157 -16.31 0.91 -19.63
N ASP A 158 -16.95 -0.25 -19.71
CA ASP A 158 -16.41 -1.50 -19.20
C ASP A 158 -15.00 -1.75 -19.77
N MET A 159 -14.09 -2.21 -18.91
CA MET A 159 -12.70 -2.56 -19.26
C MET A 159 -11.81 -1.39 -19.72
N LEU A 160 -12.24 -0.12 -19.58
CA LEU A 160 -11.41 1.02 -19.95
C LEU A 160 -10.09 1.06 -19.18
N SER A 161 -10.10 0.78 -17.87
CA SER A 161 -8.90 0.68 -17.03
C SER A 161 -7.89 -0.30 -17.63
N VAL A 162 -8.36 -1.51 -17.97
CA VAL A 162 -7.52 -2.58 -18.53
C VAL A 162 -6.95 -2.19 -19.88
N CYS A 163 -7.76 -1.58 -20.76
CA CYS A 163 -7.30 -1.09 -22.05
C CYS A 163 -6.20 -0.03 -21.92
N ILE A 164 -6.39 0.96 -21.05
CA ILE A 164 -5.37 2.00 -20.80
C ILE A 164 -4.11 1.38 -20.22
N ALA A 165 -4.24 0.47 -19.26
CA ALA A 165 -3.11 -0.21 -18.66
C ALA A 165 -2.32 -1.02 -19.71
N LEU A 166 -2.98 -1.78 -20.58
CA LEU A 166 -2.32 -2.50 -21.68
C LEU A 166 -1.61 -1.56 -22.66
N VAL A 167 -2.19 -0.40 -22.97
CA VAL A 167 -1.55 0.62 -23.81
C VAL A 167 -0.30 1.18 -23.12
N VAL A 168 -0.39 1.51 -21.83
CA VAL A 168 0.77 2.00 -21.04
C VAL A 168 1.86 0.93 -20.97
N LEU A 169 1.50 -0.34 -20.78
CA LEU A 169 2.44 -1.46 -20.78
C LEU A 169 3.12 -1.62 -22.14
N LEU A 170 2.36 -1.56 -23.23
CA LEU A 170 2.90 -1.67 -24.58
C LEU A 170 3.87 -0.52 -24.88
N ILE A 171 3.53 0.72 -24.52
CA ILE A 171 4.42 1.86 -24.65
C ILE A 171 5.68 1.64 -23.82
N SER A 172 5.54 1.29 -22.54
CA SER A 172 6.67 1.07 -21.63
C SER A 172 7.60 -0.03 -22.12
N SER A 173 7.05 -1.12 -22.68
CA SER A 173 7.81 -2.21 -23.28
C SER A 173 8.58 -1.75 -24.53
N LEU A 174 7.96 -0.94 -25.39
CA LEU A 174 8.59 -0.49 -26.64
C LEU A 174 9.56 0.68 -26.46
N THR A 175 9.40 1.50 -25.42
CA THR A 175 10.23 2.70 -25.19
C THR A 175 11.26 2.48 -24.09
N PHE A 176 10.81 2.19 -22.87
CA PHE A 176 11.69 2.11 -21.70
C PHE A 176 12.44 0.78 -21.67
N ALA A 177 11.72 -0.33 -21.89
CA ALA A 177 12.32 -1.66 -21.78
C ALA A 177 13.29 -2.00 -22.93
N ALA A 178 13.13 -1.38 -24.09
CA ALA A 178 14.08 -1.49 -25.20
C ALA A 178 15.49 -0.98 -24.84
N ASN A 179 15.57 -0.08 -23.85
CA ASN A 179 16.81 0.45 -23.32
C ASN A 179 16.81 0.31 -21.79
N ALA A 180 16.46 -0.88 -21.27
CA ALA A 180 16.38 -1.06 -19.84
C ALA A 180 17.75 -0.89 -19.18
N HIS A 181 17.79 -0.19 -18.05
CA HIS A 181 19.00 0.02 -17.28
C HIS A 181 19.44 -1.29 -16.61
N GLN A 182 20.73 -1.59 -16.68
CA GLN A 182 21.35 -2.70 -15.95
C GLN A 182 22.50 -2.23 -15.08
N HIS A 183 22.88 -3.07 -14.13
CA HIS A 183 24.01 -2.80 -13.25
C HIS A 183 25.28 -2.48 -14.07
N GLY A 184 25.97 -1.40 -13.69
CA GLY A 184 27.16 -0.92 -14.40
C GLY A 184 26.89 0.04 -15.57
N GLY A 185 25.64 0.48 -15.77
CA GLY A 185 25.29 1.52 -16.74
C GLY A 185 25.08 1.05 -18.19
N THR A 186 25.08 -0.27 -18.41
CA THR A 186 24.76 -0.86 -19.71
C THR A 186 23.25 -0.88 -19.95
N HIS A 187 22.83 -0.81 -21.21
CA HIS A 187 21.42 -0.87 -21.60
C HIS A 187 21.16 -2.16 -22.39
N VAL A 188 20.14 -2.91 -22.01
CA VAL A 188 19.76 -4.16 -22.67
C VAL A 188 18.27 -4.17 -22.95
N ASP A 189 17.92 -4.78 -24.09
CA ASP A 189 16.52 -4.98 -24.45
C ASP A 189 15.88 -6.02 -23.52
N LYS A 190 14.94 -5.55 -22.71
CA LYS A 190 14.11 -6.32 -21.79
C LYS A 190 12.63 -6.21 -22.15
N ALA A 191 12.30 -5.86 -23.39
CA ALA A 191 10.92 -5.63 -23.84
C ALA A 191 9.99 -6.83 -23.57
N GLU A 192 10.45 -8.04 -23.88
CA GLU A 192 9.70 -9.28 -23.61
C GLU A 192 9.49 -9.50 -22.11
N THR A 193 10.55 -9.33 -21.31
CA THR A 193 10.49 -9.48 -19.85
C THR A 193 9.48 -8.51 -19.24
N VAL A 194 9.53 -7.24 -19.63
CA VAL A 194 8.61 -6.20 -19.15
C VAL A 194 7.17 -6.50 -19.56
N LEU A 195 6.95 -6.96 -20.80
CA LEU A 195 5.62 -7.32 -21.29
C LEU A 195 5.04 -8.50 -20.49
N LEU A 196 5.81 -9.58 -20.34
CA LEU A 196 5.37 -10.78 -19.61
C LEU A 196 5.10 -10.46 -18.13
N SER A 197 6.01 -9.75 -17.46
CA SER A 197 5.85 -9.38 -16.06
C SER A 197 4.72 -8.38 -15.84
N GLY A 198 4.54 -7.40 -16.72
CA GLY A 198 3.43 -6.46 -16.66
C GLY A 198 2.07 -7.13 -16.87
N ILE A 199 1.97 -8.09 -17.80
CA ILE A 199 0.78 -8.93 -17.96
C ILE A 199 0.53 -9.77 -16.70
N ALA A 200 1.58 -10.35 -16.10
CA ALA A 200 1.43 -11.09 -14.85
C ALA A 200 0.92 -10.19 -13.69
N GLY A 201 1.36 -8.93 -13.64
CA GLY A 201 0.85 -7.92 -12.70
C GLY A 201 -0.64 -7.62 -12.92
N LEU A 202 -1.05 -7.40 -14.18
CA LEU A 202 -2.45 -7.22 -14.56
C LEU A 202 -3.32 -8.44 -14.20
N ILE A 203 -2.86 -9.64 -14.53
CA ILE A 203 -3.57 -10.89 -14.19
C ILE A 203 -3.72 -11.02 -12.68
N THR A 204 -2.66 -10.73 -11.92
CA THR A 204 -2.70 -10.78 -10.45
C THR A 204 -3.75 -9.81 -9.91
N TYR A 205 -3.78 -8.58 -10.41
CA TYR A 205 -4.79 -7.59 -10.05
C TYR A 205 -6.21 -8.11 -10.33
N MET A 206 -6.47 -8.59 -11.55
CA MET A 206 -7.79 -9.08 -11.95
C MET A 206 -8.23 -10.30 -11.14
N ILE A 207 -7.31 -11.22 -10.83
CA ILE A 207 -7.63 -12.40 -10.01
C ILE A 207 -7.98 -11.96 -8.59
N VAL A 208 -7.15 -11.12 -7.97
CA VAL A 208 -7.36 -10.72 -6.57
C VAL A 208 -8.59 -9.84 -6.43
N GLY A 209 -8.75 -8.82 -7.30
CA GLY A 209 -9.90 -7.92 -7.30
C GLY A 209 -11.20 -8.63 -7.71
N GLY A 210 -11.16 -9.43 -8.77
CA GLY A 210 -12.33 -10.18 -9.26
C GLY A 210 -12.81 -11.25 -8.26
N LEU A 211 -11.90 -11.91 -7.55
CA LEU A 211 -12.28 -12.82 -6.47
C LEU A 211 -12.83 -12.04 -5.27
N SER A 212 -12.25 -10.89 -4.90
CA SER A 212 -12.80 -10.06 -3.80
C SER A 212 -14.25 -9.67 -4.08
N GLY A 213 -14.53 -9.12 -5.27
CA GLY A 213 -15.90 -8.71 -5.65
C GLY A 213 -16.87 -9.89 -5.69
N TYR A 214 -16.49 -11.03 -6.31
CA TYR A 214 -17.34 -12.23 -6.32
C TYR A 214 -17.67 -12.74 -4.91
N PHE A 215 -16.71 -12.68 -3.99
CA PHE A 215 -16.95 -13.09 -2.62
C PHE A 215 -17.70 -12.04 -1.80
N GLU A 216 -17.53 -10.75 -2.08
CA GLU A 216 -18.30 -9.66 -1.49
C GLU A 216 -19.78 -9.80 -1.87
N ASP A 217 -20.12 -9.95 -3.15
CA ASP A 217 -21.50 -10.16 -3.60
C ASP A 217 -22.13 -11.39 -2.94
N LYS A 218 -21.37 -12.50 -2.87
CA LYS A 218 -21.79 -13.73 -2.18
C LYS A 218 -22.03 -13.54 -0.69
N LEU A 219 -21.21 -12.72 -0.05
CA LEU A 219 -21.32 -12.40 1.36
C LEU A 219 -22.48 -11.46 1.63
N GLU A 220 -22.71 -10.47 0.77
CA GLU A 220 -23.89 -9.61 0.85
C GLU A 220 -25.16 -10.44 0.72
N GLU A 221 -25.23 -11.40 -0.21
CA GLU A 221 -26.35 -12.35 -0.32
C GLU A 221 -26.53 -13.21 0.96
N GLU A 222 -25.44 -13.62 1.62
CA GLU A 222 -25.48 -14.39 2.86
C GLU A 222 -25.84 -13.52 4.07
N GLU A 223 -25.31 -12.30 4.15
CA GLU A 223 -25.60 -11.31 5.20
C GLU A 223 -27.05 -10.84 5.11
N GLU A 224 -27.59 -10.60 3.91
CA GLU A 224 -29.01 -10.30 3.72
C GLU A 224 -29.91 -11.44 4.23
N ARG A 225 -29.57 -12.69 3.93
CA ARG A 225 -30.28 -13.87 4.44
C ARG A 225 -30.18 -13.99 5.95
N GLU A 226 -28.98 -13.78 6.51
CA GLU A 226 -28.78 -13.80 7.96
C GLU A 226 -29.50 -12.63 8.65
N HIS A 227 -29.57 -11.46 8.00
CA HIS A 227 -30.34 -10.30 8.47
C HIS A 227 -31.84 -10.57 8.46
N GLU A 228 -32.36 -11.24 7.43
CA GLU A 228 -33.73 -11.72 7.40
C GLU A 228 -34.01 -12.73 8.52
N GLU A 229 -33.09 -13.67 8.76
CA GLU A 229 -33.17 -14.60 9.88
C GLU A 229 -33.04 -13.91 11.25
N GLU A 230 -32.22 -12.85 11.36
CA GLU A 230 -32.06 -12.03 12.55
C GLU A 230 -33.30 -11.19 12.83
N GLU A 231 -33.92 -10.61 11.81
CA GLU A 231 -35.23 -9.94 11.88
C GLU A 231 -36.28 -10.92 12.40
N GLN A 232 -36.31 -12.15 11.88
CA GLN A 232 -37.19 -13.21 12.36
C GLN A 232 -36.87 -13.62 13.81
N ALA A 233 -35.58 -13.70 14.18
CA ALA A 233 -35.14 -14.03 15.52
C ALA A 233 -35.41 -12.90 16.53
N LYS A 234 -35.30 -11.64 16.12
CA LYS A 234 -35.68 -10.43 16.88
C LYS A 234 -37.19 -10.41 17.11
N ARG A 235 -38.00 -10.76 16.10
CA ARG A 235 -39.45 -11.01 16.26
C ARG A 235 -39.72 -12.16 17.23
N ALA A 236 -38.82 -13.14 17.33
CA ALA A 236 -38.87 -14.24 18.29
C ALA A 236 -38.14 -13.97 19.64
N GLY A 237 -37.70 -12.73 19.90
CA GLY A 237 -37.10 -12.32 21.19
C GLY A 237 -35.65 -12.78 21.43
N LYS A 238 -34.89 -13.16 20.40
CA LYS A 238 -33.48 -13.53 20.50
C LYS A 238 -32.60 -12.44 19.88
N GLN A 239 -31.60 -11.94 20.63
CA GLN A 239 -30.59 -11.03 20.09
C GLN A 239 -29.37 -11.84 19.61
N LYS A 240 -28.97 -11.60 18.35
CA LYS A 240 -27.65 -11.93 17.83
C LYS A 240 -26.86 -10.63 17.61
N PRO A 241 -25.52 -10.66 17.71
CA PRO A 241 -24.67 -9.51 17.44
C PRO A 241 -24.44 -9.31 15.94
N ALA A 242 -24.35 -8.05 15.51
CA ALA A 242 -24.04 -7.64 14.14
C ALA A 242 -22.67 -8.20 13.69
N ILE A 243 -22.65 -8.86 12.53
CA ILE A 243 -21.46 -9.49 11.98
C ILE A 243 -20.87 -8.54 10.92
N LEU A 244 -19.66 -8.04 11.20
CA LEU A 244 -18.82 -7.37 10.20
C LEU A 244 -18.07 -8.43 9.38
N LEU A 245 -18.18 -8.37 8.04
CA LEU A 245 -17.31 -9.00 7.03
C LEU A 245 -16.54 -10.21 7.56
N ALA A 246 -17.24 -11.32 7.81
CA ALA A 246 -16.67 -12.51 8.42
C ALA A 246 -16.71 -13.68 7.44
N GLY A 247 -15.61 -13.90 6.71
CA GLY A 247 -15.51 -15.03 5.79
C GLY A 247 -14.39 -14.93 4.77
N LYS A 248 -14.63 -15.51 3.58
CA LYS A 248 -13.67 -15.61 2.48
C LYS A 248 -13.34 -14.25 1.82
N ALA A 249 -14.27 -13.30 1.73
CA ALA A 249 -13.94 -11.98 1.15
C ALA A 249 -12.89 -11.25 1.98
N ALA A 250 -13.02 -11.25 3.31
CA ALA A 250 -12.01 -10.64 4.16
C ALA A 250 -10.64 -11.35 4.07
N PHE A 251 -10.60 -12.65 3.74
CA PHE A 251 -9.36 -13.33 3.38
C PHE A 251 -8.78 -12.82 2.05
N PHE A 252 -9.59 -12.63 1.01
CA PHE A 252 -9.11 -12.08 -0.27
C PHE A 252 -8.71 -10.61 -0.17
N MET A 253 -9.41 -9.80 0.62
CA MET A 253 -8.97 -8.44 0.97
C MET A 253 -7.66 -8.44 1.77
N PHE A 254 -7.46 -9.43 2.65
CA PHE A 254 -6.17 -9.61 3.31
C PHE A 254 -5.07 -9.96 2.30
N LEU A 255 -5.31 -10.90 1.38
CA LEU A 255 -4.36 -11.21 0.31
C LEU A 255 -4.08 -9.98 -0.57
N TYR A 256 -5.12 -9.21 -0.91
CA TYR A 256 -4.99 -7.97 -1.65
C TYR A 256 -4.08 -6.97 -0.94
N LEU A 257 -4.26 -6.79 0.37
CA LEU A 257 -3.39 -5.97 1.21
C LEU A 257 -1.94 -6.45 1.19
N GLU A 258 -1.70 -7.77 1.29
CA GLU A 258 -0.34 -8.31 1.26
C GLU A 258 0.33 -8.16 -0.13
N VAL A 259 -0.42 -8.31 -1.23
CA VAL A 259 0.09 -8.10 -2.60
C VAL A 259 0.37 -6.62 -2.88
N LEU A 260 -0.47 -5.75 -2.35
CA LEU A 260 -0.26 -4.30 -2.41
C LEU A 260 1.00 -3.91 -1.63
N ASP A 261 1.16 -4.42 -0.40
CA ASP A 261 2.37 -4.21 0.38
C ASP A 261 3.61 -4.80 -0.29
N ALA A 262 3.47 -5.95 -0.93
CA ALA A 262 4.52 -6.56 -1.72
C ALA A 262 5.00 -5.63 -2.83
N SER A 263 4.06 -5.09 -3.60
CA SER A 263 4.33 -4.21 -4.73
C SER A 263 5.04 -2.93 -4.30
N PHE A 264 4.62 -2.33 -3.18
CA PHE A 264 5.26 -1.12 -2.66
C PHE A 264 6.59 -1.38 -1.95
N SER A 265 6.75 -2.53 -1.31
CA SER A 265 7.97 -2.84 -0.56
C SER A 265 9.21 -2.99 -1.43
N PHE A 266 9.04 -3.24 -2.73
CA PHE A 266 10.17 -3.47 -3.62
C PHE A 266 10.97 -2.20 -3.92
N ASP A 267 10.30 -1.06 -4.09
CA ASP A 267 10.95 0.25 -4.26
C ASP A 267 11.85 0.57 -3.06
N GLY A 268 11.36 0.31 -1.84
CA GLY A 268 12.13 0.44 -0.61
C GLY A 268 13.35 -0.48 -0.53
N VAL A 269 13.28 -1.69 -1.09
CA VAL A 269 14.41 -2.63 -1.16
C VAL A 269 15.47 -2.15 -2.15
N ILE A 270 15.06 -1.67 -3.33
CA ILE A 270 15.98 -1.11 -4.34
C ILE A 270 16.66 0.15 -3.80
N GLY A 271 15.90 1.05 -3.17
CA GLY A 271 16.45 2.22 -2.51
C GLY A 271 17.41 1.88 -1.36
N ALA A 272 17.22 0.73 -0.70
CA ALA A 272 18.14 0.26 0.34
C ALA A 272 19.50 -0.17 -0.23
N PHE A 273 19.53 -0.79 -1.42
CA PHE A 273 20.78 -1.15 -2.10
C PHE A 273 21.62 0.08 -2.50
N ALA A 274 21.01 1.26 -2.65
CA ALA A 274 21.76 2.50 -2.83
C ALA A 274 22.52 2.94 -1.56
N ILE A 275 22.15 2.41 -0.39
CA ILE A 275 22.77 2.73 0.91
C ILE A 275 23.71 1.60 1.36
N THR A 276 23.31 0.33 1.21
CA THR A 276 24.12 -0.81 1.64
C THR A 276 23.81 -2.08 0.86
N ASN A 277 24.83 -2.89 0.62
CA ASN A 277 24.69 -4.24 0.04
C ASN A 277 24.52 -5.33 1.11
N ASP A 278 24.55 -4.94 2.39
CA ASP A 278 24.42 -5.90 3.48
C ASP A 278 22.94 -6.21 3.77
N ILE A 279 22.50 -7.40 3.36
CA ILE A 279 21.13 -7.88 3.54
C ILE A 279 20.72 -7.92 5.00
N VAL A 280 21.64 -8.15 5.94
CA VAL A 280 21.33 -8.11 7.37
C VAL A 280 20.98 -6.70 7.79
N LEU A 281 21.73 -5.70 7.34
CA LEU A 281 21.46 -4.29 7.63
C LEU A 281 20.18 -3.81 6.94
N MET A 282 19.92 -4.24 5.70
CA MET A 282 18.67 -3.97 4.99
C MET A 282 17.47 -4.57 5.71
N ALA A 283 17.54 -5.85 6.09
CA ALA A 283 16.47 -6.53 6.82
C ALA A 283 16.17 -5.86 8.17
N LEU A 284 17.19 -5.41 8.89
CA LEU A 284 17.02 -4.65 10.14
C LEU A 284 16.39 -3.28 9.88
N GLY A 285 16.96 -2.49 8.98
CA GLY A 285 16.53 -1.12 8.70
C GLY A 285 15.12 -1.04 8.13
N LEU A 286 14.87 -1.77 7.04
CA LEU A 286 13.57 -1.84 6.37
C LEU A 286 12.54 -2.59 7.23
N GLY A 287 12.96 -3.60 8.00
CA GLY A 287 12.07 -4.31 8.93
C GLY A 287 11.55 -3.41 10.05
N ILE A 288 12.39 -2.53 10.61
CA ILE A 288 11.95 -1.49 11.55
C ILE A 288 10.94 -0.56 10.87
N GLY A 289 11.23 -0.07 9.67
CA GLY A 289 10.32 0.84 8.96
C GLY A 289 8.97 0.21 8.66
N ALA A 290 8.95 -1.04 8.19
CA ALA A 290 7.72 -1.81 7.96
C ALA A 290 6.85 -1.95 9.22
N MET A 291 7.46 -2.14 10.39
CA MET A 291 6.75 -2.15 11.68
C MET A 291 6.06 -0.82 11.97
N TYR A 292 6.69 0.31 11.63
CA TYR A 292 6.10 1.64 11.78
C TYR A 292 4.99 1.89 10.78
N VAL A 293 5.18 1.55 9.50
CA VAL A 293 4.16 1.68 8.45
C VAL A 293 2.88 0.96 8.86
N ARG A 294 2.99 -0.30 9.31
CA ARG A 294 1.83 -1.08 9.79
C ARG A 294 1.19 -0.48 11.05
N SER A 295 2.01 0.03 11.97
CA SER A 295 1.50 0.69 13.19
C SER A 295 0.78 2.00 12.87
N LEU A 296 1.26 2.74 11.86
CA LEU A 296 0.61 3.93 11.31
C LEU A 296 -0.72 3.57 10.65
N THR A 297 -0.77 2.51 9.84
CA THR A 297 -2.02 2.01 9.26
C THR A 297 -3.09 1.80 10.32
N VAL A 298 -2.75 1.06 11.39
CA VAL A 298 -3.72 0.78 12.46
C VAL A 298 -4.05 2.02 13.28
N TYR A 299 -3.09 2.92 13.46
CA TYR A 299 -3.35 4.20 14.10
C TYR A 299 -4.41 5.00 13.32
N LEU A 300 -4.25 5.11 11.99
CA LEU A 300 -5.18 5.83 11.11
C LEU A 300 -6.59 5.23 11.13
N VAL A 301 -6.69 3.89 11.13
CA VAL A 301 -7.97 3.18 11.24
C VAL A 301 -8.65 3.45 12.59
N ARG A 302 -7.91 3.28 13.71
CA ARG A 302 -8.50 3.39 15.05
C ARG A 302 -8.89 4.81 15.45
N GLN A 303 -8.21 5.81 14.89
CA GLN A 303 -8.51 7.22 15.13
C GLN A 303 -9.63 7.75 14.23
N GLY A 304 -10.10 6.98 13.23
CA GLY A 304 -11.03 7.49 12.23
C GLY A 304 -10.43 8.64 11.40
N THR A 305 -9.10 8.73 11.30
CA THR A 305 -8.41 9.87 10.67
C THR A 305 -8.75 10.00 9.20
N LEU A 306 -9.06 8.88 8.53
CA LEU A 306 -9.54 8.88 7.15
C LEU A 306 -10.93 9.51 7.00
N ASP A 307 -11.79 9.34 8.01
CA ASP A 307 -13.15 9.88 8.01
C ASP A 307 -13.12 11.38 8.35
N ASP A 308 -12.26 11.77 9.30
CA ASP A 308 -12.02 13.18 9.64
C ASP A 308 -11.37 13.95 8.47
N TYR A 309 -10.45 13.33 7.74
CA TYR A 309 -9.70 13.95 6.64
C TYR A 309 -10.03 13.28 5.30
N VAL A 310 -11.20 13.61 4.79
CA VAL A 310 -11.78 12.92 3.63
C VAL A 310 -10.94 12.90 2.35
N TYR A 311 -10.11 13.93 2.07
CA TYR A 311 -9.26 13.89 0.87
C TYR A 311 -7.99 13.05 1.06
N LEU A 312 -7.68 12.59 2.28
CA LEU A 312 -6.46 11.84 2.57
C LEU A 312 -6.37 10.54 1.75
N GLU A 313 -7.50 9.84 1.62
CA GLU A 313 -7.62 8.64 0.77
C GLU A 313 -7.39 8.96 -0.71
N HIS A 314 -7.85 10.12 -1.20
CA HIS A 314 -7.59 10.55 -2.57
C HIS A 314 -6.11 10.82 -2.82
N GLY A 315 -5.47 11.58 -1.93
CA GLY A 315 -4.04 11.88 -2.05
C GLY A 315 -3.19 10.61 -2.07
N ALA A 316 -3.58 9.60 -1.29
CA ALA A 316 -2.92 8.31 -1.30
C ALA A 316 -3.04 7.59 -2.64
N HIS A 317 -4.24 7.49 -3.23
CA HIS A 317 -4.40 6.88 -4.54
C HIS A 317 -3.66 7.65 -5.66
N TYR A 318 -3.61 8.98 -5.60
CA TYR A 318 -2.76 9.77 -6.51
C TYR A 318 -1.28 9.45 -6.33
N ALA A 319 -0.81 9.22 -5.10
CA ALA A 319 0.56 8.79 -4.84
C ALA A 319 0.82 7.38 -5.41
N ILE A 320 -0.12 6.43 -5.29
CA ILE A 320 -0.04 5.13 -5.96
C ILE A 320 0.12 5.29 -7.48
N GLY A 321 -0.71 6.13 -8.10
CA GLY A 321 -0.65 6.37 -9.54
C GLY A 321 0.68 6.99 -9.96
N ALA A 322 1.20 7.94 -9.18
CA ALA A 322 2.52 8.52 -9.42
C ALA A 322 3.63 7.48 -9.29
N LEU A 323 3.60 6.65 -8.24
CA LEU A 323 4.57 5.58 -8.02
C LEU A 323 4.51 4.53 -9.12
N ALA A 324 3.32 4.12 -9.57
CA ALA A 324 3.15 3.21 -10.69
C ALA A 324 3.86 3.71 -11.96
N MET A 325 3.70 5.00 -12.27
CA MET A 325 4.38 5.62 -13.41
C MET A 325 5.89 5.77 -13.19
N ILE A 326 6.32 6.11 -11.96
CA ILE A 326 7.74 6.19 -11.61
C ILE A 326 8.40 4.83 -11.81
N LEU A 327 7.81 3.74 -11.30
CA LEU A 327 8.31 2.37 -11.50
C LEU A 327 8.47 2.02 -12.99
N LEU A 328 7.51 2.36 -13.84
CA LEU A 328 7.64 2.10 -15.27
C LEU A 328 8.75 2.93 -15.92
N VAL A 329 8.97 4.16 -15.47
CA VAL A 329 10.05 5.03 -15.94
C VAL A 329 11.42 4.56 -15.42
N THR A 330 11.48 4.00 -14.20
CA THR A 330 12.74 3.50 -13.62
C THR A 330 13.30 2.29 -14.34
N ILE A 331 12.50 1.63 -15.19
CA ILE A 331 12.98 0.57 -16.09
C ILE A 331 14.16 1.07 -16.95
N GLN A 332 14.13 2.33 -17.39
CA GLN A 332 15.19 2.94 -18.20
C GLN A 332 16.02 3.96 -17.42
N TYR A 333 15.40 4.76 -16.55
CA TYR A 333 16.06 5.91 -15.94
C TYR A 333 16.25 5.71 -14.43
N GLU A 334 17.45 5.90 -13.92
CA GLU A 334 17.65 5.94 -12.47
C GLU A 334 17.00 7.21 -11.89
N ILE A 335 15.90 7.02 -11.15
CA ILE A 335 15.24 8.10 -10.41
C ILE A 335 15.75 8.05 -8.98
N HIS A 336 16.15 9.20 -8.45
CA HIS A 336 16.60 9.25 -7.07
C HIS A 336 15.42 9.01 -6.12
N GLU A 337 15.59 8.09 -5.17
CA GLU A 337 14.60 7.73 -4.14
C GLU A 337 13.99 8.91 -3.39
N VAL A 338 14.75 9.98 -3.18
CA VAL A 338 14.27 11.20 -2.54
C VAL A 338 13.17 11.85 -3.38
N ILE A 339 13.28 11.82 -4.72
CA ILE A 339 12.25 12.33 -5.62
C ILE A 339 11.00 11.46 -5.51
N THR A 340 11.14 10.14 -5.59
CA THR A 340 10.03 9.18 -5.46
C THR A 340 9.27 9.42 -4.14
N GLY A 341 10.00 9.46 -3.02
CA GLY A 341 9.43 9.73 -1.71
C GLY A 341 8.78 11.11 -1.57
N LEU A 342 9.44 12.16 -2.08
CA LEU A 342 8.90 13.52 -2.00
C LEU A 342 7.59 13.66 -2.76
N VAL A 343 7.41 12.98 -3.90
CA VAL A 343 6.15 13.01 -4.66
C VAL A 343 5.00 12.48 -3.79
N GLY A 344 5.19 11.33 -3.14
CA GLY A 344 4.21 10.77 -2.22
C GLY A 344 3.91 11.70 -1.04
N VAL A 345 4.96 12.20 -0.37
CA VAL A 345 4.82 13.13 0.77
C VAL A 345 4.07 14.41 0.38
N VAL A 346 4.38 14.99 -0.79
CA VAL A 346 3.73 16.21 -1.27
C VAL A 346 2.24 15.97 -1.55
N LEU A 347 1.88 14.86 -2.19
CA LEU A 347 0.49 14.52 -2.48
C LEU A 347 -0.33 14.29 -1.22
N ILE A 348 0.24 13.56 -0.25
CA ILE A 348 -0.41 13.33 1.05
C ILE A 348 -0.52 14.62 1.87
N ALA A 349 0.53 15.44 1.92
CA ALA A 349 0.49 16.73 2.62
C ALA A 349 -0.53 17.68 2.00
N ALA A 350 -0.61 17.73 0.66
CA ALA A 350 -1.58 18.55 -0.06
C ALA A 350 -3.03 18.09 0.19
N SER A 351 -3.28 16.78 0.21
CA SER A 351 -4.61 16.24 0.46
C SER A 351 -5.05 16.43 1.92
N PHE A 352 -4.12 16.28 2.86
CA PHE A 352 -4.33 16.60 4.27
C PHE A 352 -4.65 18.09 4.46
N TRP A 353 -3.85 18.98 3.90
CA TRP A 353 -4.08 20.43 3.97
C TRP A 353 -5.45 20.80 3.38
N SER A 354 -5.80 20.24 2.22
CA SER A 354 -7.09 20.46 1.57
C SER A 354 -8.25 20.02 2.47
N SER A 355 -8.10 18.90 3.17
CA SER A 355 -9.11 18.39 4.11
C SER A 355 -9.26 19.31 5.31
N VAL A 356 -8.14 19.75 5.91
CA VAL A 356 -8.14 20.74 7.01
C VAL A 356 -8.84 22.03 6.57
N ARG A 357 -8.54 22.53 5.36
CA ARG A 357 -9.17 23.73 4.81
C ARG A 357 -10.68 23.55 4.64
N ARG A 358 -11.12 22.40 4.12
CA ARG A 358 -12.54 22.06 3.97
C ARG A 358 -13.25 22.03 5.32
N ASN A 359 -12.67 21.34 6.30
CA ASN A 359 -13.27 21.22 7.64
C ASN A 359 -13.36 22.58 8.34
N ARG A 360 -12.34 23.44 8.19
CA ARG A 360 -12.41 24.82 8.69
C ARG A 360 -13.49 25.64 7.98
N ALA A 361 -13.67 25.47 6.67
CA ALA A 361 -14.72 26.18 5.93
C ALA A 361 -16.12 25.70 6.34
N LEU A 362 -16.30 24.40 6.56
CA LEU A 362 -17.56 23.83 7.07
C LEU A 362 -17.86 24.33 8.48
N ALA A 363 -16.88 24.28 9.40
CA ALA A 363 -17.04 24.82 10.75
C ALA A 363 -17.34 26.33 10.77
N ALA A 364 -16.77 27.10 9.84
CA ALA A 364 -17.08 28.52 9.68
C ALA A 364 -18.49 28.77 9.11
N ALA A 365 -18.99 27.86 8.27
CA ALA A 365 -20.34 27.92 7.71
C ALA A 365 -21.41 27.47 8.72
N GLU A 366 -21.08 26.56 9.63
CA GLU A 366 -21.95 26.09 10.71
C GLU A 366 -22.05 27.08 11.89
N GLY A 367 -21.15 28.08 11.96
CA GLY A 367 -21.14 29.11 12.99
C GLY A 367 -20.80 28.57 14.40
N PRO A 368 -20.46 29.43 15.38
CA PRO A 368 -20.36 28.98 16.75
C PRO A 368 -21.75 28.50 17.16
N ALA A 369 -21.86 27.22 17.54
CA ALA A 369 -23.09 26.57 17.97
C ALA A 369 -23.99 27.57 18.70
N GLY A 370 -25.10 27.91 18.06
CA GLY A 370 -26.13 28.71 18.68
C GLY A 370 -26.47 28.07 20.02
N SER A 371 -26.48 28.90 21.05
CA SER A 371 -27.18 28.65 22.30
C SER A 371 -28.62 28.25 21.97
N SER A 372 -28.87 26.97 21.77
CA SER A 372 -30.21 26.39 21.87
C SER A 372 -30.52 26.28 23.36
N ASP A 373 -30.69 27.44 23.99
CA ASP A 373 -31.48 27.56 25.21
C ASP A 373 -32.95 27.51 24.73
N GLU A 374 -33.36 26.34 24.23
CA GLU A 374 -34.76 26.02 24.00
C GLU A 374 -35.37 25.84 25.39
N LYS A 375 -35.68 26.97 26.04
CA LYS A 375 -36.68 27.00 27.10
C LYS A 375 -37.97 26.51 26.45
N ALA A 376 -38.25 25.23 26.65
CA ALA A 376 -39.58 24.69 26.61
C ALA A 376 -40.43 25.48 27.62
N GLU A 377 -41.03 26.58 27.18
CA GLU A 377 -42.17 27.17 27.86
C GLU A 377 -43.31 26.17 27.73
N VAL A 378 -43.45 25.39 28.81
CA VAL A 378 -44.65 24.62 29.09
C VAL A 378 -45.81 25.61 29.15
N SER A 379 -46.66 25.59 28.12
CA SER A 379 -47.98 26.20 28.16
C SER A 379 -48.78 25.57 29.30
N SER A 380 -48.81 26.23 30.46
CA SER A 380 -49.79 25.96 31.50
C SER A 380 -51.01 26.84 31.22
N GLY A 381 -52.06 26.22 30.69
CA GLY A 381 -53.36 26.84 30.59
C GLY A 381 -53.95 27.12 31.96
N VAL A 382 -54.47 28.34 32.14
CA VAL A 382 -55.79 28.69 32.70
C VAL A 382 -56.24 29.98 32.01
#